data_AF-A0A318ZD01-F1
#
_entry.id   AF-A0A318ZD01-F1
#
_cell.length_a   1.000
_cell.length_b   1.000
_cell.length_c   1.000
_cell.angle_alpha   90.00
_cell.angle_beta   90.00
_cell.angle_gamma   90.00
#
_symmetry.space_group_name_H-M   'P 1'
#
loop_
_entity.id
_entity.type
_entity.pdbx_description
1 polymer ?
#
loop_
_entity_poly.entity_id
_entity_poly.type
_entity_poly.pdbx_seq_one_letter_code
_entity_poly.pdbx_strand_id
1 'polypeptide(L)'
;PTSPSSKPLILIDVREPAELNATGIIPTAVSVPLASQPDALFLTPDEFETRFGYPKPGVEQPAAEQAGAGAGAGADSSSPIVFYCKAGVRARAAAQLAVQAGYDAKRIGVYDGSWLDWADRGGKVERWEGGDD
;
A
#
# COMPACT_ATOMS: atom_id res chain seq x y z
N PRO A 1 16.51 21.50 -16.29
CA PRO A 1 16.98 20.10 -16.38
C PRO A 1 15.86 19.20 -15.88
N THR A 2 15.13 18.58 -16.80
CA THR A 2 13.90 17.82 -16.53
C THR A 2 14.25 16.52 -15.81
N SER A 3 13.91 16.45 -14.53
CA SER A 3 14.03 15.23 -13.72
C SER A 3 13.36 14.06 -14.44
N PRO A 4 13.93 12.84 -14.41
CA PRO A 4 13.30 11.69 -15.04
C PRO A 4 11.92 11.50 -14.40
N SER A 5 10.90 11.44 -15.25
CA SER A 5 9.51 11.17 -14.88
C SER A 5 9.43 9.72 -14.38
N SER A 6 9.92 9.49 -13.17
CA SER A 6 9.85 8.19 -12.50
C SER A 6 8.44 8.10 -11.92
N LYS A 7 7.59 7.31 -12.57
CA LYS A 7 6.20 7.10 -12.11
C LYS A 7 6.23 6.75 -10.61
N PRO A 8 5.44 7.42 -9.77
CA PRO A 8 5.43 7.13 -8.34
C PRO A 8 4.95 5.69 -8.13
N LEU A 9 5.73 4.90 -7.40
CA LEU A 9 5.40 3.54 -6.99
C LEU A 9 4.36 3.60 -5.87
N ILE A 10 3.31 2.78 -5.96
CA ILE A 10 2.35 2.59 -4.87
C ILE A 10 2.84 1.41 -4.04
N LEU A 11 3.23 1.66 -2.80
CA LEU A 11 3.72 0.63 -1.89
C LEU A 11 2.64 0.31 -0.86
N ILE A 12 2.26 -0.96 -0.77
CA ILE A 12 1.20 -1.44 0.13
C ILE A 12 1.81 -2.36 1.18
N ASP A 13 1.71 -1.94 2.44
CA ASP A 13 2.06 -2.76 3.61
C ASP A 13 0.85 -3.57 4.05
N VAL A 14 0.96 -4.90 4.03
CA VAL A 14 -0.13 -5.79 4.45
C VAL A 14 0.06 -6.41 5.83
N ARG A 15 0.95 -5.82 6.63
CA ARG A 15 1.13 -6.16 8.05
C ARG A 15 -0.05 -5.69 8.90
N GLU A 16 -0.16 -6.24 10.10
CA GLU A 16 -1.19 -5.82 11.05
C GLU A 16 -0.79 -4.53 11.77
N PRO A 17 -1.75 -3.71 12.23
CA PRO A 17 -1.51 -2.47 12.99
C PRO A 17 -0.48 -2.60 14.13
N ALA A 18 -0.52 -3.72 14.86
CA ALA A 18 0.43 -3.97 15.96
C ALA A 18 1.89 -4.06 15.47
N GLU A 19 2.13 -4.61 14.28
CA GLU A 19 3.48 -4.68 13.68
C GLU A 19 3.95 -3.30 13.22
N LEU A 20 3.04 -2.51 12.65
CA LEU A 20 3.27 -1.15 12.15
C LEU A 20 3.61 -0.19 13.29
N ASN A 21 2.85 -0.25 14.39
CA ASN A 21 3.13 0.52 15.60
C ASN A 21 4.49 0.17 16.23
N ALA A 22 4.86 -1.10 16.22
CA ALA A 22 6.11 -1.55 16.84
C ALA A 22 7.35 -1.23 16.02
N THR A 23 7.25 -1.25 14.68
CA THR A 23 8.43 -1.21 13.80
C THR A 23 8.45 -0.05 12.81
N GLY A 24 7.33 0.65 12.64
CA GLY A 24 7.13 1.64 11.59
C GLY A 24 6.84 1.01 10.23
N ILE A 25 6.86 1.85 9.21
CA ILE A 25 6.60 1.52 7.81
C ILE A 25 7.76 1.91 6.91
N ILE A 26 7.85 1.26 5.75
CA ILE A 26 8.66 1.78 4.65
C ILE A 26 8.05 3.13 4.24
N PRO A 27 8.87 4.17 3.98
CA PRO A 27 8.38 5.46 3.58
C PRO A 27 7.38 5.37 2.42
N THR A 28 6.37 6.23 2.46
CA THR A 28 5.27 6.29 1.48
C THR A 28 4.41 5.03 1.38
N ALA A 29 4.57 4.05 2.27
CA ALA A 29 3.72 2.86 2.28
C ALA A 29 2.33 3.15 2.84
N VAL A 30 1.31 2.60 2.20
CA VAL A 30 -0.07 2.60 2.66
C VAL A 30 -0.37 1.26 3.35
N SER A 31 -0.96 1.29 4.54
CA SER A 31 -1.25 0.10 5.34
C SER A 31 -2.62 -0.50 5.03
N VAL A 32 -2.66 -1.68 4.42
CA VAL A 32 -3.89 -2.46 4.16
C VAL A 32 -3.76 -3.84 4.83
N PRO A 33 -4.15 -4.00 6.11
CA PRO A 33 -3.93 -5.23 6.88
C PRO A 33 -4.64 -6.44 6.27
N LEU A 34 -3.87 -7.45 5.86
CA LEU A 34 -4.44 -8.60 5.16
C LEU A 34 -5.06 -9.64 6.10
N ALA A 35 -4.52 -9.81 7.31
CA ALA A 35 -4.95 -10.90 8.17
C ALA A 35 -6.29 -10.59 8.86
N SER A 36 -6.48 -9.35 9.31
CA SER A 36 -7.75 -8.89 9.87
C SER A 36 -8.75 -8.44 8.81
N GLN A 37 -8.31 -8.03 7.62
CA GLN A 37 -9.18 -7.46 6.57
C GLN A 37 -8.89 -8.06 5.18
N PRO A 38 -9.11 -9.37 4.97
CA PRO A 38 -8.81 -10.03 3.69
C PRO A 38 -9.71 -9.56 2.53
N ASP A 39 -10.87 -9.00 2.85
CA ASP A 39 -11.86 -8.47 1.91
C ASP A 39 -11.54 -7.05 1.42
N ALA A 40 -10.58 -6.36 2.06
CA ALA A 40 -10.26 -4.96 1.77
C ALA A 40 -10.01 -4.67 0.28
N LEU A 41 -9.31 -5.57 -0.41
CA LEU A 41 -8.99 -5.40 -1.83
C LEU A 41 -10.23 -5.51 -2.74
N PHE A 42 -11.28 -6.19 -2.29
CA PHE A 42 -12.53 -6.40 -3.03
C PHE A 42 -13.56 -5.29 -2.83
N LEU A 43 -13.39 -4.46 -1.79
CA LEU A 43 -14.28 -3.33 -1.52
C LEU A 43 -14.28 -2.33 -2.68
N THR A 44 -15.41 -1.68 -2.93
CA THR A 44 -15.43 -0.52 -3.84
C THR A 44 -14.59 0.63 -3.27
N PRO A 45 -14.15 1.61 -4.08
CA PRO A 45 -13.38 2.75 -3.58
C PRO A 45 -14.07 3.49 -2.42
N ASP A 46 -15.39 3.70 -2.51
CA ASP A 46 -16.20 4.35 -1.48
C ASP A 46 -16.30 3.53 -0.18
N GLU A 47 -16.53 2.21 -0.28
CA GLU A 47 -16.58 1.32 0.89
C GLU A 47 -15.22 1.21 1.58
N PHE A 48 -14.15 1.16 0.79
CA PHE A 48 -12.79 1.13 1.29
C PHE A 48 -12.50 2.42 2.06
N GLU A 49 -12.77 3.58 1.47
CA GLU A 49 -12.51 4.87 2.10
C GLU A 49 -13.33 5.07 3.38
N THR A 50 -14.59 4.63 3.39
CA THR A 50 -15.44 4.64 4.59
C THR A 50 -14.83 3.80 5.72
N ARG A 51 -14.22 2.66 5.39
CA ARG A 51 -13.67 1.72 6.38
C ARG A 51 -12.28 2.10 6.86
N PHE A 52 -11.46 2.62 5.97
CA PHE A 52 -10.04 2.89 6.23
C PHE A 52 -9.73 4.36 6.49
N GLY A 53 -10.66 5.27 6.16
CA GLY A 53 -10.50 6.72 6.31
C GLY A 53 -9.54 7.34 5.29
N TYR A 54 -9.15 6.58 4.26
CA TYR A 54 -8.22 7.04 3.22
C TYR A 54 -8.55 6.35 1.88
N PRO A 55 -8.14 6.97 0.75
CA PRO A 55 -8.53 6.50 -0.57
C PRO A 55 -7.95 5.13 -0.92
N LYS A 56 -8.73 4.32 -1.64
CA LYS A 56 -8.30 2.97 -2.06
C LYS A 56 -7.05 3.05 -2.93
N PRO A 57 -5.93 2.41 -2.57
CA PRO A 57 -4.70 2.51 -3.32
C PRO A 57 -4.80 1.78 -4.67
N GLY A 58 -4.27 2.40 -5.72
CA GLY A 58 -4.09 1.77 -7.04
C GLY A 58 -5.31 1.79 -7.96
N VAL A 59 -6.43 2.36 -7.52
CA VAL A 59 -7.61 2.63 -8.36
C VAL A 59 -7.72 4.12 -8.64
N GLU A 60 -8.17 4.49 -9.84
CA GLU A 60 -8.45 5.90 -10.15
C GLU A 60 -9.63 6.37 -9.29
N GLN A 61 -9.35 7.28 -8.36
CA GLN A 61 -10.38 8.14 -7.78
C GLN A 61 -10.37 9.49 -8.50
N PRO A 62 -11.52 10.16 -8.67
CA PRO A 62 -11.55 11.52 -9.18
C PRO A 62 -10.71 12.43 -8.26
N ALA A 63 -9.82 13.23 -8.86
CA ALA A 63 -8.75 13.99 -8.21
C ALA A 63 -9.16 14.98 -7.07
N ALA A 64 -10.45 15.10 -6.75
CA ALA A 64 -10.97 16.05 -5.77
C ALA A 64 -10.77 15.61 -4.30
N GLU A 65 -10.67 14.31 -4.01
CA GLU A 65 -10.65 13.78 -2.63
C GLU A 65 -9.23 13.50 -2.09
N GLN A 66 -8.19 13.65 -2.94
CA GLN A 66 -6.81 13.23 -2.65
C GLN A 66 -6.00 14.24 -1.80
N ALA A 67 -6.64 15.26 -1.22
CA ALA A 67 -5.96 16.35 -0.53
C ALA A 67 -5.83 16.19 1.00
N GLY A 68 -6.44 15.15 1.60
CA GLY A 68 -6.63 15.05 3.05
C GLY A 68 -5.76 14.06 3.83
N ALA A 69 -5.20 13.01 3.21
CA ALA A 69 -4.37 12.02 3.89
C ALA A 69 -2.94 12.08 3.33
N GLY A 70 -1.97 12.40 4.18
CA GLY A 70 -0.57 12.61 3.81
C GLY A 70 0.11 11.34 3.28
N ALA A 71 -0.09 11.04 1.99
CA ALA A 71 0.82 10.33 1.11
C ALA A 71 0.31 10.56 -0.32
N GLY A 72 0.77 11.65 -0.92
CA GLY A 72 0.37 12.04 -2.25
C GLY A 72 0.68 10.95 -3.29
N ALA A 73 -0.33 10.58 -4.05
CA ALA A 73 -0.19 10.33 -5.47
C ALA A 73 -1.59 10.38 -6.07
N GLY A 74 -1.87 11.47 -6.79
CA GLY A 74 -2.71 11.36 -7.98
C GLY A 74 -2.02 10.36 -8.89
N ALA A 75 -2.37 9.10 -8.71
CA ALA A 75 -1.75 8.00 -9.41
C ALA A 75 -2.28 8.03 -10.83
N ASP A 76 -1.40 8.39 -11.77
CA ASP A 76 -1.57 7.99 -13.16
C ASP A 76 -2.02 6.51 -13.19
N SER A 77 -2.97 6.19 -14.06
CA SER A 77 -3.55 4.85 -14.28
C SER A 77 -2.54 3.79 -14.76
N SER A 78 -1.24 4.01 -14.54
CA SER A 78 -0.13 3.16 -14.92
C SER A 78 0.90 2.92 -13.80
N SER A 79 0.79 3.56 -12.62
CA SER A 79 1.77 3.36 -11.53
C SER A 79 1.80 1.91 -11.02
N PRO A 80 2.98 1.28 -10.88
CA PRO A 80 3.07 -0.06 -10.30
C PRO A 80 2.61 -0.07 -8.84
N ILE A 81 1.99 -1.16 -8.42
CA ILE A 81 1.51 -1.44 -7.07
C ILE A 81 2.33 -2.60 -6.54
N VAL A 82 3.12 -2.37 -5.49
CA VAL A 82 3.96 -3.38 -4.87
C VAL A 82 3.48 -3.68 -3.46
N PHE A 83 3.19 -4.95 -3.21
CA PHE A 83 2.83 -5.43 -1.88
C PHE A 83 4.08 -5.90 -1.12
N TYR A 84 4.13 -5.60 0.17
CA TYR A 84 5.11 -6.17 1.09
C TYR A 84 4.45 -6.50 2.43
N CYS A 85 5.08 -7.37 3.20
CA CYS A 85 4.62 -7.68 4.56
C CYS A 85 5.82 -7.79 5.51
N LYS A 86 5.83 -8.75 6.43
CA LYS A 86 7.01 -9.06 7.25
C LYS A 86 8.09 -9.82 6.48
N ALA A 87 7.72 -10.90 5.79
CA ALA A 87 8.66 -11.87 5.19
C ALA A 87 8.17 -12.43 3.83
N GLY A 88 7.37 -11.65 3.07
CA GLY A 88 6.91 -12.01 1.73
C GLY A 88 5.63 -12.85 1.63
N VAL A 89 5.33 -13.73 2.59
CA VAL A 89 4.20 -14.68 2.49
C VAL A 89 2.84 -13.99 2.28
N ARG A 90 2.48 -13.04 3.15
CA ARG A 90 1.21 -12.30 3.02
C ARG A 90 1.20 -11.39 1.79
N ALA A 91 2.36 -10.87 1.39
CA ALA A 91 2.45 -9.98 0.24
C ALA A 91 2.09 -10.70 -1.08
N ARG A 92 2.53 -11.96 -1.23
CA ARG A 92 2.14 -12.81 -2.36
C ARG A 92 0.64 -13.09 -2.39
N ALA A 93 0.06 -13.41 -1.23
CA ALA A 93 -1.38 -13.61 -1.10
C ALA A 93 -2.16 -12.33 -1.45
N ALA A 94 -1.74 -11.18 -0.93
CA ALA A 94 -2.35 -9.88 -1.25
C ALA A 94 -2.28 -9.56 -2.75
N ALA A 95 -1.14 -9.79 -3.40
CA ALA A 95 -1.01 -9.61 -4.84
C ALA A 95 -1.98 -10.51 -5.64
N GLN A 96 -2.15 -11.76 -5.22
CA GLN A 96 -3.11 -12.67 -5.86
C GLN A 96 -4.56 -12.21 -5.65
N LEU A 97 -4.90 -11.76 -4.44
CA LEU A 97 -6.23 -11.22 -4.15
C LEU A 97 -6.50 -9.92 -4.91
N ALA A 98 -5.51 -9.05 -5.08
CA ALA A 98 -5.64 -7.83 -5.86
C ALA A 98 -5.98 -8.16 -7.32
N VAL A 99 -5.28 -9.12 -7.93
CA VAL A 99 -5.61 -9.57 -9.29
C VAL A 99 -7.04 -10.13 -9.35
N GLN A 100 -7.46 -10.92 -8.35
CA GLN A 100 -8.83 -11.44 -8.26
C GLN A 100 -9.88 -10.33 -8.07
N ALA A 101 -9.51 -9.26 -7.37
CA ALA A 101 -10.35 -8.08 -7.16
C ALA A 101 -10.39 -7.13 -8.37
N GLY A 102 -9.75 -7.50 -9.48
CA GLY A 102 -9.83 -6.75 -10.75
C GLY A 102 -8.72 -5.72 -10.97
N TYR A 103 -7.67 -5.71 -10.14
CA TYR A 103 -6.49 -4.88 -10.41
C TYR A 103 -5.75 -5.38 -11.66
N ASP A 104 -5.14 -4.46 -12.42
CA ASP A 104 -4.33 -4.82 -13.58
C ASP A 104 -3.09 -5.60 -13.14
N ALA A 105 -3.06 -6.90 -13.45
CA ALA A 105 -1.98 -7.81 -13.14
C ALA A 105 -0.60 -7.33 -13.63
N LYS A 106 -0.53 -6.50 -14.67
CA LYS A 106 0.74 -5.93 -15.18
C LYS A 106 1.34 -4.88 -14.25
N ARG A 107 0.51 -4.30 -13.38
CA ARG A 107 0.91 -3.30 -12.39
C ARG A 107 1.23 -3.92 -11.04
N ILE A 108 0.83 -5.16 -10.80
CA ILE A 108 0.97 -5.84 -9.52
C ILE A 108 2.37 -6.45 -9.38
N GLY A 109 3.06 -6.08 -8.32
CA GLY A 109 4.35 -6.63 -7.91
C GLY A 109 4.35 -7.03 -6.45
N VAL A 110 5.36 -7.82 -6.08
CA VAL A 110 5.60 -8.24 -4.70
C VAL A 110 7.05 -7.93 -4.36
N TYR A 111 7.28 -7.32 -3.20
CA TYR A 111 8.60 -7.24 -2.61
C TYR A 111 8.80 -8.43 -1.66
N ASP A 112 9.39 -9.50 -2.19
CA ASP A 112 9.56 -10.78 -1.50
C ASP A 112 10.38 -10.67 -0.21
N GLY A 113 11.44 -9.85 -0.21
CA GLY A 113 12.28 -9.60 0.96
C GLY A 113 11.51 -8.90 2.09
N SER A 114 10.53 -8.08 1.72
CA SER A 114 9.57 -7.46 2.65
C SER A 114 10.27 -6.65 3.75
N TRP A 115 9.59 -6.42 4.88
CA TRP A 115 10.11 -5.63 5.99
C TRP A 115 11.47 -6.13 6.51
N LEU A 116 11.66 -7.45 6.62
CA LEU A 116 12.91 -8.01 7.14
C LEU A 116 14.11 -7.67 6.26
N ASP A 117 14.00 -7.80 4.93
CA ASP A 117 15.08 -7.40 4.01
C ASP A 117 15.30 -5.88 4.03
N TRP A 118 14.23 -5.08 4.08
CA TRP A 118 14.34 -3.63 4.16
C TRP A 118 15.09 -3.17 5.43
N ALA A 119 14.72 -3.72 6.58
CA ALA A 119 15.34 -3.41 7.86
C ALA A 119 16.79 -3.89 7.92
N ASP A 120 17.08 -5.09 7.42
CA ASP A 120 18.45 -5.65 7.36
C ASP A 120 19.39 -4.78 6.51
N ARG A 121 18.86 -4.19 5.44
CA ARG A 121 19.60 -3.24 4.58
C ARG A 121 19.72 -1.83 5.16
N GLY A 122 19.20 -1.58 6.38
CA GLY A 122 19.21 -0.25 6.99
C GLY A 122 18.33 0.76 6.23
N GLY A 123 17.25 0.29 5.59
CA GLY A 123 16.32 1.15 4.87
C GLY A 123 15.67 2.19 5.78
N LYS A 124 15.31 3.35 5.21
CA LYS A 124 14.62 4.41 5.94
C LYS A 124 13.30 3.89 6.51
N VAL A 125 12.94 4.30 7.72
CA VAL A 125 11.67 3.94 8.38
C VAL A 125 10.90 5.19 8.72
N GLU A 126 9.58 5.16 8.52
CA GLU A 126 8.64 6.18 8.94
C GLU A 126 7.73 5.65 10.05
N ARG A 127 7.35 6.53 10.99
CA ARG A 127 6.38 6.20 12.01
C ARG A 127 5.01 6.01 11.34
N TRP A 128 4.30 4.96 11.71
CA TRP A 128 2.93 4.77 11.25
C TRP A 128 1.98 5.62 12.09
N GLU A 129 1.13 6.43 11.43
CA GLU A 129 0.20 7.37 12.08
C GLU A 129 -1.27 6.90 12.04
N GLY A 130 -1.53 5.64 11.71
CA GLY A 130 -2.90 5.11 11.50
C GLY A 130 -3.54 4.38 12.68
N GLY A 131 -3.06 4.60 13.91
CA GLY A 131 -3.36 3.72 15.06
C GLY A 131 -3.83 4.37 16.36
N ASP A 132 -4.24 5.65 16.35
CA ASP A 132 -4.78 6.32 17.54
C ASP A 132 -6.25 6.72 17.31
N ASP A 133 -7.16 5.75 17.50
CA ASP A 133 -8.50 5.96 18.10
C ASP A 133 -8.89 4.74 18.95
#